data_AF-A0A914V382-F1
#
_entry.id   AF-A0A914V382-F1
#
_cell.length_a   1.000
_cell.length_b   1.000
_cell.length_c   1.000
_cell.angle_alpha   90.00
_cell.angle_beta   90.00
_cell.angle_gamma   90.00
#
_symmetry.space_group_name_H-M   'P 1'
#
loop_
_entity.id
_entity.type
_entity.pdbx_description
1 polymer ?
#
loop_
_entity_poly.entity_id
_entity_poly.type
_entity_poly.pdbx_seq_one_letter_code
_entity_poly.pdbx_strand_id
1 'polypeptide(L)'
;MALDKNITEEFEDQTKPNFAKMTKRAGAQLDAFRDFIFPAGYDTGSATKKRTSGGSAAKKPKPDVDLETEAKSGRLEKLTVAALKELASENKINLKATKKADIIAQIKKHFRV
;
A
#
# COMPACT_ATOMS: atom_id res chain seq x y z
N MET A 1 7.94 -44.75 -21.62
CA MET A 1 7.75 -43.61 -22.55
C MET A 1 7.42 -44.21 -23.90
N ALA A 2 6.48 -43.67 -24.69
CA ALA A 2 6.04 -44.31 -25.94
C ALA A 2 7.18 -44.56 -26.98
N LEU A 3 8.36 -43.96 -26.74
CA LEU A 3 9.56 -44.07 -27.58
C LEU A 3 10.81 -44.61 -26.83
N ASP A 4 10.67 -45.11 -25.59
CA ASP A 4 11.78 -45.60 -24.74
C ASP A 4 13.02 -44.67 -24.68
N LYS A 5 12.81 -43.36 -24.80
CA LYS A 5 13.84 -42.35 -24.57
C LYS A 5 14.20 -42.33 -23.10
N ASN A 6 15.49 -42.39 -22.77
CA ASN A 6 15.99 -42.27 -21.38
C ASN A 6 15.99 -40.83 -20.85
N ILE A 7 15.55 -39.86 -21.66
CA ILE A 7 15.61 -38.42 -21.37
C ILE A 7 14.26 -37.80 -21.71
N THR A 8 13.73 -37.01 -20.78
CA THR A 8 12.53 -36.20 -21.00
C THR A 8 12.91 -34.94 -21.76
N GLU A 9 12.15 -34.59 -22.79
CA GLU A 9 12.34 -33.34 -23.53
C GLU A 9 12.07 -32.14 -22.61
N GLU A 10 12.98 -31.16 -22.63
CA GLU A 10 12.85 -29.95 -21.82
C GLU A 10 11.77 -29.05 -22.44
N PHE A 11 10.76 -28.70 -21.63
CA PHE A 11 9.65 -27.86 -22.05
C PHE A 11 9.92 -26.40 -21.67
N GLU A 12 9.97 -25.52 -22.67
CA GLU A 12 10.06 -24.08 -22.43
C GLU A 12 8.68 -23.50 -22.07
N ASP A 13 8.60 -22.89 -20.88
CA ASP A 13 7.38 -22.26 -20.39
C ASP A 13 7.13 -20.91 -21.09
N GLN A 14 6.28 -20.95 -22.11
CA GLN A 14 5.89 -19.79 -22.90
C GLN A 14 4.87 -18.87 -22.20
N THR A 15 4.37 -19.23 -21.01
CA THR A 15 3.45 -18.37 -20.25
C THR A 15 4.19 -17.27 -19.48
N LYS A 16 5.51 -17.44 -19.30
CA LYS A 16 6.33 -16.46 -18.61
C LYS A 16 6.64 -15.26 -19.50
N PRO A 17 6.56 -14.03 -18.95
CA PRO A 17 6.97 -12.84 -19.66
C PRO A 17 8.44 -12.90 -20.08
N ASN A 18 8.71 -12.57 -21.34
CA ASN A 18 10.08 -12.43 -21.82
C ASN A 18 10.62 -11.04 -21.47
N PHE A 19 11.14 -10.90 -20.25
CA PHE A 19 11.67 -9.63 -19.74
C PHE A 19 12.75 -9.03 -20.64
N ALA A 20 13.65 -9.84 -21.21
CA ALA A 20 14.72 -9.33 -22.07
C ALA A 20 14.17 -8.62 -23.32
N LYS A 21 13.19 -9.22 -24.01
CA LYS A 21 12.54 -8.61 -25.18
C LYS A 21 11.71 -7.38 -24.78
N MET A 22 11.00 -7.44 -23.66
CA MET A 22 10.18 -6.34 -23.16
C MET A 22 11.03 -5.12 -22.78
N THR A 23 12.10 -5.31 -22.02
CA THR A 23 13.00 -4.24 -21.60
C THR A 23 13.73 -3.62 -22.79
N LYS A 24 14.19 -4.42 -23.76
CA LYS A 24 14.83 -3.88 -24.98
C LYS A 24 13.88 -2.98 -25.79
N ARG A 25 12.58 -3.31 -25.82
CA ARG A 25 11.59 -2.58 -26.62
C ARG A 25 11.02 -1.36 -25.91
N ALA A 26 10.73 -1.45 -24.61
CA ALA A 26 9.93 -0.48 -23.89
C ALA A 26 10.61 0.10 -22.63
N GLY A 27 11.86 -0.29 -22.32
CA GLY A 27 12.55 0.11 -21.08
C GLY A 27 12.57 1.62 -20.88
N ALA A 28 13.03 2.38 -21.88
CA ALA A 28 13.11 3.84 -21.80
C ALA A 28 11.74 4.52 -21.59
N GLN A 29 10.68 3.98 -22.21
CA GLN A 29 9.33 4.52 -22.06
C GLN A 29 8.76 4.21 -20.67
N LEU A 30 9.05 3.03 -20.13
CA LEU A 30 8.63 2.63 -18.79
C LEU A 30 9.34 3.45 -17.71
N ASP A 31 10.61 3.78 -17.91
CA ASP A 31 11.38 4.60 -16.96
C ASP A 31 10.89 6.05 -16.97
N ALA A 32 10.69 6.64 -18.16
CA ALA A 32 10.10 7.99 -18.27
C ALA A 32 8.68 8.06 -17.67
N PHE A 33 7.87 7.01 -17.85
CA PHE A 33 6.54 6.91 -17.24
C PHE A 33 6.61 6.81 -15.71
N ARG A 34 7.60 6.08 -15.18
CA ARG A 34 7.82 5.99 -13.72
C ARG A 34 8.18 7.36 -13.14
N ASP A 35 9.09 8.08 -13.77
CA ASP A 35 9.54 9.40 -13.30
C ASP A 35 8.42 10.44 -13.33
N PHE A 36 7.49 10.32 -14.29
CA PHE A 36 6.34 11.23 -14.39
C PHE A 36 5.29 10.98 -13.28
N ILE A 37 5.12 9.74 -12.84
CA ILE A 37 4.01 9.33 -11.98
C ILE A 37 4.42 9.21 -10.53
N PHE A 38 5.63 8.71 -10.28
CA PHE A 38 6.09 8.43 -8.93
C PHE A 38 6.93 9.59 -8.41
N PRO A 39 6.49 10.27 -7.34
CA PRO A 39 7.28 11.31 -6.69
C PRO A 39 8.62 10.76 -6.16
N ALA A 40 9.60 11.65 -6.00
CA ALA A 40 10.88 11.29 -5.40
C ALA A 40 10.68 10.70 -3.99
N GLY A 41 11.20 9.49 -3.75
CA GLY A 41 11.02 8.75 -2.50
C GLY A 41 9.78 7.86 -2.44
N TYR A 42 9.01 7.74 -3.53
CA TYR A 42 7.93 6.77 -3.61
C TYR A 42 8.49 5.35 -3.67
N ASP A 43 8.29 4.58 -2.61
CA ASP A 43 8.66 3.16 -2.56
C ASP A 43 7.68 2.37 -3.44
N THR A 44 8.08 2.13 -4.70
CA THR A 44 7.44 1.16 -5.59
C THR A 44 7.79 -0.23 -5.07
N GLY A 45 7.25 -0.60 -3.90
CA GLY A 45 7.64 -1.74 -3.08
C GLY A 45 8.40 -2.79 -3.87
N SER A 46 9.71 -2.86 -3.63
CA SER A 46 10.67 -3.62 -4.45
C SER A 46 10.04 -4.93 -4.92
N ALA A 47 10.07 -5.19 -6.24
CA ALA A 47 9.55 -6.41 -6.85
C ALA A 47 9.82 -7.58 -5.90
N THR A 48 8.76 -8.13 -5.29
CA THR A 48 8.85 -9.05 -4.16
C THR A 48 9.84 -10.15 -4.52
N LYS A 49 11.11 -10.02 -4.07
CA LYS A 49 12.04 -11.14 -4.04
C LYS A 49 11.29 -12.18 -3.22
N LYS A 50 10.99 -13.33 -3.84
CA LYS A 50 10.28 -14.44 -3.20
C LYS A 50 10.78 -14.55 -1.76
N ARG A 51 9.89 -14.29 -0.80
CA ARG A 51 10.22 -14.29 0.63
C ARG A 51 10.84 -15.64 0.96
N THR A 52 12.14 -15.66 1.22
CA THR A 52 12.70 -16.67 2.11
C THR A 52 12.12 -16.40 3.49
N SER A 53 11.54 -17.43 4.09
CA SER A 53 10.92 -17.36 5.41
C SER A 53 11.97 -17.02 6.47
N GLY A 54 11.99 -15.77 6.92
CA GLY A 54 12.78 -15.38 8.08
C GLY A 54 12.83 -13.87 8.26
N GLY A 55 12.20 -13.38 9.33
CA GLY A 55 12.62 -12.13 9.96
C GLY A 55 11.68 -10.94 9.85
N SER A 56 11.05 -10.68 11.00
CA SER A 56 10.77 -9.36 11.58
C SER A 56 9.61 -8.53 11.02
N ALA A 57 8.60 -8.40 11.87
CA ALA A 57 7.51 -7.45 11.75
C ALA A 57 8.04 -6.01 11.82
N ALA A 58 8.22 -5.38 10.66
CA ALA A 58 8.41 -3.94 10.58
C ALA A 58 7.09 -3.23 10.93
N LYS A 59 7.09 -2.62 12.12
CA LYS A 59 6.05 -1.72 12.61
C LYS A 59 5.83 -0.63 11.56
N LYS A 60 4.65 -0.60 10.92
CA LYS A 60 4.30 0.42 9.92
C LYS A 60 4.51 1.82 10.52
N PRO A 61 5.10 2.76 9.77
CA PRO A 61 5.20 4.14 10.23
C PRO A 61 3.79 4.69 10.46
N LYS A 62 3.58 5.28 11.64
CA LYS A 62 2.37 6.06 11.93
C LYS A 62 2.31 7.19 10.91
N PRO A 63 1.25 7.30 10.09
CA PRO A 63 1.08 8.48 9.29
C PRO A 63 0.77 9.62 10.28
N ASP A 64 1.60 10.65 10.27
CA ASP A 64 1.42 11.88 11.04
C ASP A 64 0.29 12.67 10.37
N VAL A 65 -0.95 12.20 10.58
CA VAL A 65 -2.14 12.77 9.98
C VAL A 65 -2.75 13.73 10.98
N ASP A 66 -2.71 15.02 10.66
CA ASP A 66 -3.35 16.03 11.49
C ASP A 66 -4.88 15.88 11.43
N LEU A 67 -5.49 15.61 12.58
CA LEU A 67 -6.94 15.40 12.68
C LEU A 67 -7.74 16.61 12.21
N GLU A 68 -7.17 17.81 12.35
CA GLU A 68 -7.84 19.06 11.98
C GLU A 68 -7.98 19.18 10.46
N THR A 69 -6.97 18.78 9.68
CA THR A 69 -7.01 18.82 8.21
C THR A 69 -7.97 17.78 7.65
N GLU A 70 -8.00 16.60 8.24
CA GLU A 70 -8.90 15.51 7.85
C GLU A 70 -10.36 15.83 8.20
N ALA A 71 -10.58 16.55 9.30
CA ALA A 71 -11.90 17.06 9.69
C ALA A 71 -12.42 18.11 8.69
N LYS A 72 -11.60 19.11 8.37
CA LYS A 72 -11.92 20.18 7.39
C LYS A 72 -12.15 19.65 5.98
N SER A 73 -11.40 18.63 5.57
CA SER A 73 -11.52 18.03 4.23
C SER A 73 -12.63 16.98 4.10
N GLY A 74 -13.37 16.69 5.18
CA GLY A 74 -14.44 15.69 5.18
C GLY A 74 -13.96 14.25 5.00
N ARG A 75 -12.65 13.98 5.16
CA ARG A 75 -12.05 12.65 4.93
C ARG A 75 -12.10 11.72 6.14
N LEU A 76 -12.65 12.17 7.27
CA LEU A 76 -12.86 11.37 8.49
C LEU A 76 -13.65 10.07 8.25
N GLU A 77 -14.54 10.05 7.26
CA GLU A 77 -15.33 8.87 6.91
C GLU A 77 -14.50 7.74 6.27
N LYS A 78 -13.35 8.09 5.67
CA LYS A 78 -12.44 7.12 5.03
C LYS A 78 -11.50 6.46 6.03
N LEU A 79 -11.32 7.06 7.21
CA LEU A 79 -10.51 6.50 8.29
C LEU A 79 -11.24 5.34 8.99
N THR A 80 -10.46 4.39 9.50
CA THR A 80 -10.98 3.29 10.31
C THR A 80 -11.27 3.78 11.73
N VAL A 81 -12.16 3.09 12.44
CA VAL A 81 -12.51 3.45 13.83
C VAL A 81 -11.29 3.40 14.75
N ALA A 82 -10.34 2.47 14.50
CA ALA A 82 -9.09 2.39 15.25
C ALA A 82 -8.22 3.64 15.03
N ALA A 83 -8.02 4.06 13.78
CA ALA A 83 -7.24 5.26 13.46
C ALA A 83 -7.88 6.54 14.05
N LEU A 84 -9.21 6.66 13.99
CA LEU A 84 -9.91 7.81 14.59
C LEU A 84 -9.72 7.89 16.11
N LYS A 85 -9.68 6.74 16.81
CA LYS A 85 -9.45 6.69 18.26
C LYS A 85 -8.01 7.02 18.63
N GLU A 86 -7.05 6.51 17.86
CA GLU A 86 -5.63 6.79 18.07
C GLU A 86 -5.35 8.29 17.91
N LEU A 87 -5.77 8.87 16.78
CA LEU A 87 -5.56 10.29 16.53
C LEU A 87 -6.30 11.18 17.55
N ALA A 88 -7.52 10.80 17.94
CA ALA A 88 -8.28 11.57 18.93
C ALA A 88 -7.61 11.53 20.31
N SER A 89 -6.98 10.41 20.66
CA SER A 89 -6.19 10.30 21.89
C SER A 89 -4.94 11.16 21.83
N GLU A 90 -4.26 11.22 20.68
CA GLU A 90 -3.11 12.10 20.44
C GLU A 90 -3.50 13.58 20.54
N ASN A 91 -4.72 13.95 20.09
CA ASN A 91 -5.28 15.29 20.21
C ASN A 91 -6.03 15.57 21.53
N LYS A 92 -5.95 14.67 22.52
CA LYS A 92 -6.59 14.78 23.85
C LYS A 92 -8.12 14.97 23.80
N ILE A 93 -8.77 14.45 22.75
CA ILE A 93 -10.22 14.46 22.58
C ILE A 93 -10.81 13.24 23.29
N ASN A 94 -11.56 13.47 24.36
CA ASN A 94 -12.24 12.40 25.09
C ASN A 94 -13.43 11.84 24.31
N LEU A 95 -13.20 10.82 23.48
CA LEU A 95 -14.25 10.12 22.75
C LEU A 95 -15.12 9.30 23.72
N LYS A 96 -16.43 9.60 23.80
CA LYS A 96 -17.40 8.80 24.58
C LYS A 96 -18.12 7.76 23.73
N ALA A 97 -18.04 7.89 22.40
CA ALA A 97 -18.83 7.09 21.48
C ALA A 97 -18.10 5.83 20.98
N THR A 98 -18.87 4.76 20.77
CA THR A 98 -18.39 3.48 20.23
C THR A 98 -18.68 3.31 18.73
N LYS A 99 -19.68 4.03 18.19
CA LYS A 99 -20.07 3.98 16.77
C LYS A 99 -19.23 4.95 15.95
N LYS A 100 -18.88 4.54 14.72
CA LYS A 100 -18.06 5.35 13.79
C LYS A 100 -18.66 6.72 13.50
N ALA A 101 -19.96 6.79 13.23
CA ALA A 101 -20.65 8.05 12.93
C ALA A 101 -20.61 9.03 14.11
N ASP A 102 -20.83 8.53 15.32
CA ASP A 102 -20.83 9.33 16.55
C ASP A 102 -19.42 9.86 16.89
N ILE A 103 -18.38 9.04 16.67
CA ILE A 103 -16.97 9.46 16.81
C ILE A 103 -16.66 10.61 15.83
N ILE A 104 -17.08 10.48 14.57
CA ILE A 104 -16.88 11.53 13.55
C ILE A 104 -17.63 12.80 13.94
N ALA A 105 -18.88 12.70 14.39
CA ALA A 105 -19.68 13.84 14.84
C ALA A 105 -19.04 14.56 16.04
N GLN A 106 -18.47 13.81 16.99
CA GLN A 106 -17.80 14.36 18.16
C GLN A 106 -16.50 15.09 17.77
N ILE A 107 -15.73 14.54 16.83
CA ILE A 107 -14.51 15.17 16.28
C ILE A 107 -14.88 16.46 15.52
N LYS A 108 -15.88 16.41 14.63
CA LYS A 108 -16.40 17.58 13.92
C LYS A 108 -16.85 18.70 14.87
N LYS A 109 -17.59 18.34 15.93
CA LYS A 109 -18.01 19.27 16.98
C LYS A 109 -16.83 19.90 17.73
N HIS A 110 -15.76 19.15 17.97
CA HIS A 110 -14.56 19.67 18.64
C HIS A 110 -13.85 20.73 17.78
N PHE A 111 -13.73 20.49 16.48
CA PHE A 111 -13.07 21.41 15.54
C PHE A 111 -14.00 22.46 14.92
N ARG A 112 -15.30 22.45 15.28
CA ARG A 112 -16.35 23.34 14.74
C ARG A 112 -16.44 23.31 13.21
N VAL A 113 -16.32 22.12 12.62
CA VAL A 113 -16.46 21.83 11.18
C VAL A 113 -17.73 21.03 10.91
#